data_AF-A0A7S2EQW0-F1
#
_entry.id   AF-A0A7S2EQW0-F1
#
_cell.length_a   1.000
_cell.length_b   1.000
_cell.length_c   1.000
_cell.angle_alpha   90.00
_cell.angle_beta   90.00
_cell.angle_gamma   90.00
#
_symmetry.space_group_name_H-M   'P 1'
#
loop_
_entity.id
_entity.type
_entity.pdbx_description
1 polymer ?
#
loop_
_entity_poly.entity_id
_entity_poly.type
_entity_poly.pdbx_seq_one_letter_code
_entity_poly.pdbx_strand_id
1 'polypeptide(L)'
;EEKMILAALDESPQDVPWKLSRFNGPHLGKRWGVHCDIQRRRVEPAERPLPPFIINILIPRLRRLVPMAGCVPNEANAIDYRRCSGHQLVSHVDDRQLSKEPIATLSLAGDCYMTFQNVKAKREKA
;
A
#
# COMPACT_ATOMS: atom_id res chain seq x y z
N GLU A 1 11.87 -11.35 -11.51
CA GLU A 1 10.47 -10.90 -11.28
C GLU A 1 10.39 -9.49 -10.75
N GLU A 2 11.20 -9.14 -9.74
CA GLU A 2 11.35 -7.75 -9.30
C GLU A 2 11.56 -6.77 -10.45
N LYS A 3 12.52 -7.03 -11.36
CA LYS A 3 12.73 -6.19 -12.56
C LYS A 3 11.46 -5.98 -13.41
N MET A 4 10.61 -7.00 -13.54
CA MET A 4 9.36 -6.88 -14.31
C MET A 4 8.33 -6.04 -13.57
N ILE A 5 8.25 -6.19 -12.24
CA ILE A 5 7.34 -5.38 -11.42
C ILE A 5 7.79 -3.92 -11.43
N LEU A 6 9.09 -3.65 -11.32
CA LEU A 6 9.66 -2.30 -11.41
C LEU A 6 9.40 -1.69 -12.79
N ALA A 7 9.66 -2.43 -13.87
CA ALA A 7 9.37 -1.96 -15.23
C ALA A 7 7.88 -1.63 -15.40
N ALA A 8 6.98 -2.50 -14.92
CA ALA A 8 5.55 -2.20 -14.93
C ALA A 8 5.25 -0.92 -14.14
N LEU A 9 5.80 -0.75 -12.93
CA LEU A 9 5.58 0.46 -12.13
C LEU A 9 6.06 1.73 -12.85
N ASP A 10 7.19 1.67 -13.57
CA ASP A 10 7.74 2.79 -14.34
C ASP A 10 6.94 3.10 -15.61
N GLU A 11 6.56 2.07 -16.36
CA GLU A 11 5.66 2.15 -17.53
C GLU A 11 4.27 2.64 -17.17
N SER A 12 3.93 2.64 -15.88
CA SER A 12 2.75 3.30 -15.34
C SER A 12 1.44 2.68 -15.83
N PRO A 13 1.11 1.44 -15.41
CA PRO A 13 -0.05 0.71 -15.91
C PRO A 13 -1.31 1.53 -15.73
N GLN A 14 -2.11 1.58 -16.80
CA GLN A 14 -3.34 2.35 -16.87
C GLN A 14 -3.10 3.87 -16.67
N ASP A 15 -1.94 4.37 -17.10
CA ASP A 15 -1.51 5.76 -17.06
C ASP A 15 -1.67 6.40 -15.66
N VAL A 16 -1.29 5.68 -14.60
CA VAL A 16 -1.31 6.19 -13.21
C VAL A 16 0.00 6.90 -12.88
N PRO A 17 0.09 8.25 -12.98
CA PRO A 17 1.33 8.94 -12.69
C PRO A 17 1.70 8.81 -11.21
N TRP A 18 3.00 8.84 -10.92
CA TRP A 18 3.49 9.06 -9.56
C TRP A 18 3.05 10.43 -9.07
N LYS A 19 2.30 10.47 -7.96
CA LYS A 19 1.83 11.72 -7.34
C LYS A 19 2.50 11.93 -6.00
N LEU A 20 2.98 13.14 -5.75
CA LEU A 20 3.51 13.50 -4.44
C LEU A 20 2.37 13.54 -3.41
N SER A 21 2.51 12.74 -2.36
CA SER A 21 1.66 12.77 -1.17
C SER A 21 2.46 13.30 0.01
N ARG A 22 1.77 13.99 0.93
CA ARG A 22 2.32 14.50 2.19
C ARG A 22 1.49 14.10 3.42
N PHE A 23 0.39 13.36 3.20
CA PHE A 23 -0.62 13.07 4.23
C PHE A 23 -0.04 12.30 5.42
N ASN A 24 0.76 11.28 5.17
CA ASN A 24 1.45 10.45 6.15
C ASN A 24 2.97 10.47 5.92
N GLY A 25 3.51 11.63 5.54
CA GLY A 25 4.91 11.83 5.21
C GLY A 25 5.14 11.97 3.69
N PRO A 26 6.22 12.66 3.28
CA PRO A 26 6.49 12.93 1.87
C PRO A 26 6.88 11.64 1.14
N HIS A 27 6.14 11.29 0.09
CA HIS A 27 6.47 10.17 -0.81
C HIS A 27 5.75 10.30 -2.15
N LEU A 28 6.20 9.57 -3.17
CA LEU A 28 5.48 9.43 -4.43
C LEU A 28 4.58 8.19 -4.36
N GLY A 29 3.30 8.34 -4.69
CA GLY A 29 2.32 7.26 -4.62
C GLY A 29 1.64 6.99 -5.97
N LYS A 30 1.30 5.71 -6.20
CA LYS A 30 0.31 5.24 -7.16
C LYS A 30 -0.74 4.42 -6.44
N ARG A 31 -1.98 4.43 -6.94
CA ARG A 31 -3.10 3.68 -6.36
C ARG A 31 -3.93 3.00 -7.47
N TRP A 32 -4.46 1.84 -7.15
CA TRP A 32 -5.38 1.06 -7.98
C TRP A 32 -6.40 0.34 -7.09
N GLY A 33 -7.51 -0.08 -7.69
CA GLY A 33 -8.59 -0.72 -6.99
C GLY A 33 -9.55 0.28 -6.34
N VAL A 34 -10.29 -0.19 -5.35
CA VAL A 34 -11.28 0.63 -4.62
C VAL A 34 -10.61 1.80 -3.92
N HIS A 35 -11.37 2.88 -3.71
CA HIS A 35 -10.87 4.05 -3.00
C HIS A 35 -11.49 4.16 -1.61
N CYS A 36 -10.66 4.10 -0.57
CA CYS A 36 -11.09 4.39 0.80
C CYS A 36 -11.17 5.91 1.02
N ASP A 37 -12.39 6.47 1.06
CA ASP A 37 -12.64 7.84 1.51
C ASP A 37 -12.71 7.85 3.05
N ILE A 38 -11.58 8.21 3.66
CA ILE A 38 -11.40 8.26 5.12
C ILE A 38 -12.29 9.34 5.75
N GLN A 39 -12.54 10.45 5.05
CA GLN A 39 -13.34 11.55 5.60
C GLN A 39 -14.82 11.17 5.66
N ARG A 40 -15.35 10.54 4.60
CA ARG A 40 -16.75 10.11 4.52
C ARG A 40 -17.00 8.72 5.09
N ARG A 41 -15.95 7.98 5.46
CA ARG A 41 -15.99 6.58 5.90
C ARG A 41 -16.70 5.68 4.91
N ARG A 42 -16.30 5.77 3.63
CA ARG A 42 -16.89 4.98 2.55
C ARG A 42 -15.81 4.38 1.67
N VAL A 43 -16.15 3.25 1.07
CA VAL A 43 -15.35 2.63 0.00
C VAL A 43 -16.03 2.98 -1.32
N GLU A 44 -15.35 3.76 -2.13
CA GLU A 44 -15.81 4.12 -3.47
C GLU A 44 -15.35 3.05 -4.49
N PRO A 45 -16.13 2.82 -5.56
CA PRO A 45 -15.75 1.89 -6.62
C PRO A 45 -14.39 2.19 -7.22
N ALA A 46 -13.76 1.15 -7.79
CA ALA A 46 -12.46 1.30 -8.42
C ALA A 46 -12.55 2.19 -9.67
N GLU A 47 -11.91 3.36 -9.65
CA GLU A 47 -11.69 4.17 -10.85
C GLU A 47 -10.74 3.46 -11.83
N ARG A 48 -9.82 2.66 -11.28
CA ARG A 48 -8.76 1.96 -12.02
C ARG A 48 -8.62 0.55 -11.48
N PRO A 49 -8.76 -0.50 -12.30
CA PRO A 49 -8.63 -1.88 -11.82
C PRO A 49 -7.22 -2.18 -11.31
N LEU A 50 -7.08 -3.28 -10.56
CA LEU A 50 -5.75 -3.76 -10.18
C LEU A 50 -4.91 -4.09 -11.43
N PRO A 51 -3.64 -3.68 -11.50
CA PRO A 51 -2.80 -3.89 -12.66
C PRO A 51 -2.39 -5.36 -12.82
N PRO A 52 -2.05 -5.81 -14.04
CA PRO A 52 -1.78 -7.23 -14.34
C PRO A 52 -0.69 -7.86 -13.48
N PHE A 53 0.36 -7.12 -13.11
CA PHE A 53 1.43 -7.68 -12.26
C PHE A 53 0.91 -8.02 -10.85
N ILE A 54 -0.07 -7.27 -10.32
CA ILE A 54 -0.69 -7.58 -9.03
C ILE A 54 -1.54 -8.84 -9.15
N ILE A 55 -2.39 -8.91 -10.18
CA ILE A 55 -3.32 -10.02 -10.40
C ILE A 55 -2.58 -11.32 -10.71
N ASN A 56 -1.58 -11.26 -11.60
CA ASN A 56 -0.97 -12.46 -12.19
C ASN A 56 0.28 -12.91 -11.42
N ILE A 57 0.95 -12.01 -10.69
CA ILE A 57 2.20 -12.33 -9.98
C ILE A 57 1.98 -12.27 -8.47
N LEU A 58 1.52 -11.14 -7.94
CA LEU A 58 1.49 -10.93 -6.49
C LEU A 58 0.40 -11.74 -5.78
N ILE A 59 -0.86 -11.63 -6.22
CA ILE A 59 -1.99 -12.30 -5.57
C ILE A 59 -1.81 -13.82 -5.48
N PRO A 60 -1.39 -14.55 -6.55
CA PRO A 60 -1.17 -15.99 -6.47
C PRO A 60 -0.11 -16.39 -5.44
N ARG A 61 0.91 -15.55 -5.24
CA ARG A 61 1.98 -15.80 -4.27
C ARG A 61 1.55 -15.51 -2.86
N LEU A 62 0.89 -14.37 -2.67
CA LEU A 62 0.34 -14.01 -1.37
C LEU A 62 -0.59 -15.11 -0.88
N ARG A 63 -1.46 -15.65 -1.73
CA ARG A 63 -2.38 -16.75 -1.39
C ARG A 63 -1.69 -18.05 -0.94
N ARG A 64 -0.39 -18.23 -1.19
CA ARG A 64 0.37 -19.38 -0.65
C ARG A 64 0.72 -19.20 0.83
N LEU A 65 0.62 -17.98 1.35
CA LEU A 65 0.82 -17.68 2.76
C LEU A 65 -0.49 -17.94 3.51
N VAL A 66 -0.42 -18.72 4.59
CA VAL A 66 -1.59 -19.07 5.43
C VAL A 66 -2.41 -17.85 5.85
N PRO A 67 -1.81 -16.71 6.31
CA PRO A 67 -2.60 -15.55 6.71
C PRO A 67 -3.41 -14.92 5.57
N MET A 68 -2.95 -15.08 4.33
CA MET A 68 -3.57 -14.53 3.13
C MET A 68 -4.51 -15.54 2.44
N ALA A 69 -4.66 -16.75 2.99
CA ALA A 69 -5.53 -17.76 2.43
C ALA A 69 -6.98 -17.25 2.42
N GLY A 70 -7.59 -17.20 1.22
CA GLY A 70 -8.94 -16.63 1.03
C GLY A 70 -9.00 -15.10 0.93
N CYS A 71 -7.87 -14.40 1.06
CA CYS A 71 -7.83 -12.96 0.81
C CYS A 71 -8.14 -12.65 -0.67
N VAL A 72 -9.00 -11.66 -0.88
CA VAL A 72 -9.32 -11.09 -2.19
C VAL A 72 -8.96 -9.61 -2.16
N PRO A 73 -7.68 -9.26 -2.41
CA PRO A 73 -7.27 -7.87 -2.48
C PRO A 73 -8.04 -7.15 -3.58
N ASN A 74 -8.61 -6.00 -3.25
CA ASN A 74 -9.37 -5.14 -4.16
C ASN A 74 -8.84 -3.69 -4.18
N GLU A 75 -7.81 -3.41 -3.40
CA GLU A 75 -7.06 -2.15 -3.30
C GLU A 75 -5.56 -2.48 -3.36
N ALA A 76 -4.79 -1.63 -4.04
CA ALA A 76 -3.35 -1.68 -3.98
C ALA A 76 -2.74 -0.30 -4.20
N ASN A 77 -1.64 -0.03 -3.50
CA ASN A 77 -0.82 1.15 -3.67
C ASN A 77 0.65 0.77 -3.87
N ALA A 78 1.36 1.60 -4.63
CA ALA A 78 2.81 1.56 -4.73
C ALA A 78 3.36 2.88 -4.22
N ILE A 79 4.47 2.81 -3.48
CA ILE A 79 5.14 3.99 -2.92
C ILE A 79 6.61 3.99 -3.35
N ASP A 80 7.05 5.11 -3.92
CA ASP A 80 8.45 5.39 -4.28
C ASP A 80 9.07 6.36 -3.25
N TYR A 81 10.07 5.85 -2.52
CA TYR A 81 10.89 6.61 -1.58
C TYR A 81 12.24 6.96 -2.21
N ARG A 82 12.49 8.27 -2.34
CA ARG A 82 13.77 8.80 -2.81
C ARG A 82 14.54 9.39 -1.66
N ARG A 83 15.70 8.79 -1.33
CA ARG A 83 16.57 9.24 -0.24
C ARG A 83 17.01 10.70 -0.42
N CYS A 84 17.40 11.08 -1.64
CA CYS A 84 17.81 12.46 -1.96
C CYS A 84 16.68 13.50 -1.79
N SER A 85 15.42 13.05 -1.76
CA SER A 85 14.24 13.89 -1.57
C SER A 85 13.69 13.83 -0.15
N GLY A 86 14.35 13.12 0.77
CA GLY A 86 13.90 12.98 2.15
C GLY A 86 12.56 12.26 2.30
N HIS A 87 12.20 11.38 1.35
CA HIS A 87 10.93 10.66 1.41
C HIS A 87 10.88 9.70 2.60
N GLN A 88 9.74 9.68 3.28
CA GLN A 88 9.49 8.83 4.44
C GLN A 88 7.99 8.64 4.66
N LEU A 89 7.63 7.56 5.35
CA LEU A 89 6.33 7.38 5.98
C LEU A 89 6.44 7.70 7.47
N VAL A 90 5.54 8.51 7.99
CA VAL A 90 5.39 8.70 9.44
C VAL A 90 4.52 7.59 10.05
N SER A 91 4.63 7.41 11.36
CA SER A 91 3.83 6.44 12.12
C SER A 91 2.34 6.65 11.88
N HIS A 92 1.67 5.60 11.40
CA HIS A 92 0.23 5.57 11.20
C HIS A 92 -0.29 4.13 11.33
N VAL A 93 -1.61 4.00 11.33
CA VAL A 93 -2.31 2.73 11.17
C VAL A 93 -3.26 2.85 10.00
N ASP A 94 -3.38 1.80 9.20
CA ASP A 94 -4.43 1.73 8.19
C ASP A 94 -5.81 1.79 8.86
N ASP A 95 -6.78 2.43 8.20
CA ASP A 95 -8.12 2.58 8.76
C ASP A 95 -8.81 1.21 8.83
N ARG A 96 -8.88 0.62 10.04
CA ARG A 96 -9.44 -0.71 10.27
C ARG A 96 -10.96 -0.80 10.05
N GLN A 97 -11.65 0.32 9.87
CA GLN A 97 -13.06 0.31 9.45
C GLN A 97 -13.21 0.12 7.95
N LEU A 98 -12.19 0.53 7.17
CA LEU A 98 -12.22 0.52 5.70
C LEU A 98 -11.34 -0.60 5.11
N SER A 99 -10.18 -0.85 5.72
CA SER A 99 -9.22 -1.87 5.31
C SER A 99 -9.34 -3.10 6.22
N LYS A 100 -9.59 -4.25 5.62
CA LYS A 100 -9.64 -5.54 6.32
C LYS A 100 -8.24 -6.12 6.48
N GLU A 101 -8.08 -6.95 7.50
CA GLU A 101 -6.89 -7.80 7.64
C GLU A 101 -7.02 -9.07 6.79
N PRO A 102 -5.90 -9.63 6.30
CA PRO A 102 -4.52 -9.15 6.42
C PRO A 102 -4.14 -8.04 5.43
N ILE A 103 -3.08 -7.29 5.74
CA ILE A 103 -2.42 -6.33 4.83
C ILE A 103 -1.06 -6.91 4.42
N ALA A 104 -0.76 -6.88 3.12
CA ALA A 104 0.50 -7.36 2.59
C ALA A 104 1.31 -6.20 1.99
N THR A 105 2.61 -6.18 2.28
CA THR A 105 3.56 -5.21 1.74
C THR A 105 4.72 -5.95 1.08
N LEU A 106 5.15 -5.47 -0.08
CA LEU A 106 6.31 -5.97 -0.81
C LEU A 106 7.30 -4.81 -1.00
N SER A 107 8.50 -4.95 -0.43
CA SER A 107 9.61 -4.02 -0.65
C SER A 107 10.41 -4.43 -1.89
N LEU A 108 10.79 -3.46 -2.71
CA LEU A 108 11.56 -3.64 -3.96
C LEU A 108 12.63 -2.55 -4.06
N ALA A 109 13.64 -2.78 -4.90
CA ALA A 109 14.69 -1.81 -5.28
C ALA A 109 15.59 -1.29 -4.15
N GLY A 110 15.56 -1.94 -2.97
CA GLY A 110 16.48 -1.65 -1.88
C GLY A 110 15.99 -2.16 -0.52
N ASP A 111 16.84 -1.96 0.49
CA ASP A 111 16.53 -2.31 1.87
C ASP A 111 15.83 -1.16 2.59
N CYS A 112 14.87 -1.50 3.45
CA CYS A 112 14.19 -0.55 4.30
C CYS A 112 13.96 -1.13 5.71
N TYR A 113 13.79 -0.24 6.68
CA TYR A 113 13.36 -0.59 8.02
C TYR A 113 11.89 -0.20 8.19
N MET A 114 11.04 -1.18 8.46
CA MET A 114 9.66 -0.95 8.89
C MET A 114 9.58 -1.16 10.40
N THR A 115 9.28 -0.09 11.13
CA THR A 115 9.18 -0.12 12.59
C THR A 115 7.72 -0.15 13.03
N PHE A 116 7.39 -1.07 13.92
CA PHE A 116 6.06 -1.17 14.54
C PHE A 116 6.14 -0.71 15.99
N GLN A 117 5.30 0.25 16.38
CA GLN A 117 5.24 0.75 17.74
C GLN A 117 3.79 0.88 18.19
N ASN A 118 3.48 0.33 19.37
CA ASN A 118 2.21 0.60 20.03
C ASN A 118 2.32 1.94 20.79
N VAL A 119 1.86 3.02 20.15
CA VAL A 119 1.95 4.39 20.68
C VAL A 119 0.76 4.79 21.56
N LYS A 120 -0.17 3.88 21.89
CA LYS A 120 -1.18 4.20 22.93
C LYS A 120 -0.45 4.39 24.26
N ALA A 121 -0.44 5.61 24.76
CA ALA A 121 -0.13 5.86 26.17
C ALA A 121 -1.01 4.92 27.01
N LYS A 122 -0.41 4.20 27.96
CA LYS A 122 -1.19 3.48 28.98
C LYS A 122 -2.17 4.49 29.57
N ARG A 123 -3.47 4.29 29.36
CA ARG A 123 -4.47 4.96 30.19
C ARG A 123 -4.22 4.44 31.60
N GLU A 124 -3.57 5.24 32.44
CA GLU A 124 -3.64 5.03 33.88
C GLU A 124 -5.12 5.07 34.24
N LYS A 125 -5.60 3.97 34.82
CA LYS A 125 -6.96 3.93 35.36
C LYS A 125 -6.96 4.88 36.57
N ALA A 126 -7.70 5.98 36.46
CA ALA A 126 -8.15 6.74 37.62
C ALA A 126 -9.18 5.93 38.40
#